data_AF-A0A1C3HH52-F1
#
_entry.id   AF-A0A1C3HH52-F1
#
_cell.length_a   1.000
_cell.length_b   1.000
_cell.length_c   1.000
_cell.angle_alpha   90.00
_cell.angle_beta   90.00
_cell.angle_gamma   90.00
#
_symmetry.space_group_name_H-M   'P 1'
#
loop_
_entity.id
_entity.type
_entity.pdbx_description
1 polymer ?
#
loop_
_entity_poly.entity_id
_entity_poly.type
_entity_poly.pdbx_seq_one_letter_code
_entity_poly.pdbx_strand_id
1 'polypeptide(L)'
;MKKTPYSAAAEQARRYEQAKQFDLAAISWKRAASVARLRVNQEWAAVRADVCEKILSLAARMEHLQESASERAKEAAKTKAKKKMADALEAHIKTTSEEA
;
A
#
# COMPACT_ATOMS: atom_id res chain seq x y z
N MET A 1 26.15 29.38 -9.98
CA MET A 1 25.34 29.91 -8.85
C MET A 1 25.23 28.82 -7.78
N LYS A 2 25.61 29.08 -6.51
CA LYS A 2 25.52 28.07 -5.44
C LYS A 2 24.05 27.86 -5.06
N LYS A 3 23.60 26.61 -4.97
CA LYS A 3 22.22 26.28 -4.54
C LYS A 3 22.03 26.71 -3.08
N THR A 4 20.90 27.34 -2.78
CA THR A 4 20.50 27.59 -1.39
C THR A 4 20.24 26.26 -0.68
N PRO A 5 20.42 26.17 0.65
CA PRO A 5 20.13 24.95 1.40
C PRO A 5 18.72 24.40 1.14
N TYR A 6 17.72 25.30 1.09
CA TYR A 6 16.35 24.96 0.71
C TYR A 6 16.28 24.35 -0.69
N SER A 7 16.84 25.01 -1.71
CA SER A 7 16.77 24.52 -3.10
C SER A 7 17.45 23.17 -3.29
N ALA A 8 18.56 22.91 -2.59
CA ALA A 8 19.25 21.63 -2.63
C ALA A 8 18.39 20.52 -2.02
N ALA A 9 17.80 20.74 -0.84
CA ALA A 9 16.93 19.77 -0.18
C ALA A 9 15.64 19.52 -0.97
N ALA A 10 15.01 20.57 -1.49
CA ALA A 10 13.80 20.48 -2.30
C ALA A 10 14.04 19.77 -3.65
N GLU A 11 15.20 19.97 -4.28
CA GLU A 11 15.55 19.23 -5.49
C GLU A 11 15.80 17.75 -5.21
N GLN A 12 16.46 17.42 -4.11
CA GLN A 12 16.64 16.03 -3.69
C GLN A 12 15.27 15.38 -3.41
N ALA A 13 14.37 16.06 -2.70
CA ALA A 13 13.02 15.57 -2.43
C ALA A 13 12.25 15.29 -3.73
N ARG A 14 12.30 16.21 -4.71
CA ARG A 14 11.67 16.00 -6.02
C ARG A 14 12.23 14.80 -6.77
N ARG A 15 13.54 14.55 -6.71
CA ARG A 15 14.14 13.36 -7.33
C ARG A 15 13.61 12.07 -6.71
N TYR A 16 13.46 12.05 -5.38
CA TYR A 16 12.86 10.91 -4.68
C TYR A 16 11.38 10.71 -5.04
N GLU A 17 10.58 11.78 -5.14
CA GLU A 17 9.19 11.66 -5.62
C GLU A 17 9.11 11.11 -7.05
N GLN A 18 9.97 11.58 -7.96
CA GLN A 18 10.05 11.07 -9.33
C GLN A 18 10.42 9.58 -9.38
N ALA A 19 11.28 9.15 -8.45
CA ALA A 19 11.64 7.75 -8.26
C ALA A 19 10.61 6.95 -7.44
N LYS A 20 9.49 7.56 -7.03
CA LYS A 20 8.46 6.98 -6.14
C LYS A 20 8.99 6.51 -4.77
N GLN A 21 10.14 7.01 -4.34
CA GLN A 21 10.72 6.77 -3.02
C GLN A 21 10.14 7.79 -2.03
N PHE A 22 8.84 7.64 -1.72
CA PHE A 22 8.07 8.64 -0.97
C PHE A 22 8.53 8.79 0.48
N ASP A 23 9.16 7.78 1.06
CA ASP A 23 9.78 7.79 2.39
C ASP A 23 10.98 8.76 2.42
N LEU A 24 11.89 8.61 1.47
CA LEU A 24 13.05 9.49 1.31
C LEU A 24 12.64 10.90 0.88
N ALA A 25 11.58 11.01 0.06
CA ALA A 25 11.00 12.29 -0.32
C ALA A 25 10.44 13.04 0.89
N ALA A 26 9.67 12.38 1.77
CA ALA A 26 9.11 12.98 2.97
C ALA A 26 10.21 13.53 3.89
N ILE A 27 11.25 12.73 4.15
CA ILE A 27 12.42 13.13 4.95
C ILE A 27 13.10 14.36 4.34
N SER A 28 13.30 14.35 3.02
CA SER A 28 13.96 15.44 2.31
C SER A 28 13.12 16.72 2.30
N TRP A 29 11.80 16.62 2.20
CA TRP A 29 10.89 17.76 2.32
C TRP A 29 10.85 18.33 3.73
N LYS A 30 10.86 17.50 4.79
CA LYS A 30 11.01 17.98 6.18
C LYS A 30 12.32 18.75 6.37
N ARG A 31 13.42 18.25 5.79
CA ARG A 31 14.70 18.96 5.79
C ARG A 31 14.62 20.27 5.01
N ALA A 32 13.94 20.30 3.86
CA ALA A 32 13.74 21.54 3.12
C ALA A 32 12.96 22.57 3.95
N ALA A 33 11.91 22.14 4.65
CA ALA A 33 11.14 23.00 5.54
C ALA A 33 12.00 23.58 6.67
N SER A 34 12.86 22.77 7.30
CA SER A 34 13.68 23.22 8.44
C SER A 34 14.79 24.22 8.05
N VAL A 35 15.27 24.18 6.81
CA VAL A 35 16.29 25.11 6.30
C VAL A 35 15.70 26.27 5.49
N ALA A 36 14.38 26.34 5.37
CA ALA A 36 13.68 27.39 4.65
C ALA A 36 13.74 28.72 5.42
N ARG A 37 14.28 29.76 4.78
CA ARG A 37 14.31 31.12 5.37
C ARG A 37 12.97 31.84 5.24
N LEU A 38 12.18 31.50 4.22
CA LEU A 38 10.89 32.12 3.94
C LEU A 38 9.78 31.19 4.42
N ARG A 39 8.81 31.76 5.13
CA ARG A 39 7.66 31.02 5.66
C ARG A 39 6.89 30.26 4.57
N VAL A 40 6.69 30.87 3.39
CA VAL A 40 6.03 30.22 2.25
C VAL A 40 6.75 28.94 1.81
N ASN A 41 8.08 28.93 1.85
CA ASN A 41 8.88 27.76 1.48
C ASN A 41 8.84 26.68 2.56
N GLN A 42 8.78 27.10 3.83
CA GLN A 42 8.61 26.19 4.96
C GLN A 42 7.25 25.49 4.88
N GLU A 43 6.17 26.25 4.71
CA GLU A 43 4.80 25.73 4.61
C GLU A 43 4.64 24.83 3.39
N TRP A 44 5.14 25.25 2.23
CA TRP A 44 5.13 24.43 1.02
C TRP A 44 5.84 23.09 1.22
N ALA A 45 7.05 23.11 1.77
CA ALA A 45 7.81 21.88 2.01
C ALA A 45 7.15 20.99 3.09
N ALA A 46 6.55 21.58 4.12
CA ALA A 46 5.81 20.83 5.13
C ALA A 46 4.58 20.10 4.54
N VAL A 47 3.80 20.79 3.70
CA VAL A 47 2.67 20.17 2.99
C VAL A 47 3.13 19.05 2.08
N ARG A 48 4.26 19.22 1.37
CA ARG A 48 4.81 18.17 0.51
C ARG A 48 5.30 16.95 1.27
N ALA A 49 5.88 17.15 2.45
CA ALA A 49 6.23 16.04 3.33
C ALA A 49 4.98 15.24 3.75
N ASP A 50 3.93 15.93 4.20
CA ASP A 50 2.65 15.31 4.59
C ASP A 50 1.99 14.54 3.44
N VAL A 51 2.01 15.08 2.21
CA VAL A 51 1.54 14.37 1.02
C VAL A 51 2.31 13.07 0.79
N CYS A 52 3.63 13.09 0.89
CA CYS A 52 4.46 11.89 0.72
C CYS A 52 4.14 10.82 1.78
N GLU A 53 3.96 11.23 3.04
CA GLU A 53 3.60 10.32 4.14
C GLU A 53 2.22 9.69 3.94
N LYS A 54 1.25 10.47 3.46
CA LYS A 54 -0.10 9.97 3.14
C LYS A 54 -0.06 8.96 2.00
N ILE A 55 0.76 9.18 0.98
CA ILE A 55 0.94 8.23 -0.12
C ILE A 55 1.50 6.91 0.41
N LEU A 56 2.53 6.95 1.26
CA LEU A 56 3.10 5.74 1.89
C LEU A 56 2.06 4.99 2.73
N SER A 57 1.31 5.72 3.56
CA SER A 57 0.29 5.12 4.40
C SER A 57 -0.81 4.46 3.56
N LEU A 58 -1.20 5.09 2.45
CA LEU A 58 -2.19 4.54 1.54
C LEU A 58 -1.67 3.27 0.84
N ALA A 59 -0.41 3.26 0.38
CA ALA A 59 0.21 2.07 -0.20
C ALA A 59 0.22 0.89 0.78
N ALA A 60 0.66 1.11 2.02
CA ALA A 60 0.67 0.07 3.05
C ALA A 60 -0.74 -0.48 3.35
N ARG A 61 -1.76 0.39 3.37
CA ARG A 61 -3.16 -0.04 3.55
C ARG A 61 -3.65 -0.87 2.37
N MET A 62 -3.27 -0.53 1.14
CA MET A 62 -3.64 -1.31 -0.05
C MET A 62 -3.02 -2.70 -0.03
N GLU A 63 -1.74 -2.81 0.34
CA GLU A 63 -1.05 -4.11 0.49
C GLU A 63 -1.76 -5.00 1.51
N HIS A 64 -2.07 -4.47 2.69
CA HIS A 64 -2.80 -5.21 3.73
C HIS A 64 -4.20 -5.64 3.27
N LEU A 65 -4.93 -4.77 2.57
CA LEU A 65 -6.24 -5.13 2.02
C LEU A 65 -6.14 -6.23 0.97
N GLN A 66 -5.14 -6.18 0.09
CA GLN A 66 -4.90 -7.19 -0.92
C GLN A 66 -4.55 -8.55 -0.30
N GLU A 67 -3.67 -8.57 0.71
CA GLU A 67 -3.32 -9.77 1.45
C GLU A 67 -4.57 -10.38 2.12
N SER A 68 -5.34 -9.56 2.85
CA SER A 68 -6.58 -10.00 3.51
C SER A 68 -7.64 -10.53 2.52
N ALA A 69 -7.71 -9.96 1.31
CA ALA A 69 -8.60 -10.43 0.27
C ALA A 69 -8.14 -11.77 -0.31
N SER A 70 -6.83 -11.95 -0.47
CA SER A 70 -6.25 -13.21 -0.96
C SER A 70 -6.47 -14.36 0.01
N GLU A 71 -6.31 -14.13 1.32
CA GLU A 71 -6.57 -15.14 2.35
C GLU A 71 -8.04 -15.52 2.41
N ARG A 72 -8.95 -14.52 2.36
CA ARG A 72 -10.40 -14.81 2.28
C ARG A 72 -10.76 -15.62 1.05
N ALA A 73 -10.14 -15.36 -0.10
CA ALA A 73 -10.38 -16.12 -1.31
C ALA A 73 -9.90 -17.58 -1.19
N LYS A 74 -8.73 -17.82 -0.56
CA LYS A 74 -8.20 -19.18 -0.30
C LYS A 74 -9.14 -19.96 0.61
N GLU A 75 -9.60 -19.35 1.70
CA GLU A 75 -10.52 -20.02 2.63
C GLU A 75 -11.88 -20.31 2.01
N ALA A 76 -12.44 -19.37 1.23
CA ALA A 76 -13.67 -19.61 0.49
C ALA A 76 -13.53 -20.76 -0.52
N ALA A 77 -12.37 -20.87 -1.21
CA ALA A 77 -12.09 -21.96 -2.13
C ALA A 77 -12.00 -23.31 -1.41
N LYS A 78 -11.34 -23.39 -0.25
CA LYS A 78 -11.28 -24.60 0.58
C LYS A 78 -12.67 -25.04 1.02
N THR A 79 -13.49 -24.12 1.53
CA THR A 79 -14.87 -24.44 1.96
C THR A 79 -15.72 -24.93 0.79
N LYS A 80 -15.61 -24.29 -0.39
CA LYS A 80 -16.31 -24.73 -1.60
C LYS A 80 -15.87 -26.12 -2.06
N ALA A 81 -14.58 -26.43 -1.99
CA ALA A 81 -14.05 -27.75 -2.33
C ALA A 81 -14.56 -28.83 -1.35
N LYS A 82 -14.53 -28.56 -0.05
CA LYS A 82 -15.08 -29.47 0.98
C LYS A 82 -16.56 -29.74 0.75
N LYS A 83 -17.36 -28.70 0.48
CA LYS A 83 -18.79 -28.85 0.17
C LYS A 83 -19.01 -29.73 -1.06
N LYS A 84 -18.29 -29.47 -2.16
CA LYS A 84 -18.40 -30.31 -3.37
C LYS A 84 -18.06 -31.78 -3.13
N MET A 85 -17.04 -32.07 -2.32
CA MET A 85 -16.71 -33.45 -1.95
C MET A 85 -17.80 -34.10 -1.11
N ALA A 86 -18.38 -33.38 -0.15
CA ALA A 86 -19.50 -33.86 0.66
C ALA A 86 -20.74 -34.14 -0.22
N ASP A 87 -21.12 -33.19 -1.08
CA ASP A 87 -22.25 -33.34 -2.00
C ASP A 87 -22.06 -34.55 -2.95
N ALA A 88 -20.83 -34.77 -3.43
CA ALA A 88 -20.51 -35.92 -4.29
C ALA A 88 -20.57 -37.26 -3.53
N LEU A 89 -20.11 -37.29 -2.28
CA LEU A 89 -20.19 -38.49 -1.43
C LEU A 89 -21.66 -38.84 -1.11
N GLU A 90 -22.47 -37.84 -0.77
CA GLU A 90 -23.90 -38.01 -0.51
C GLU A 90 -24.63 -38.55 -1.75
N ALA A 91 -24.35 -37.99 -2.94
CA ALA A 91 -24.91 -38.48 -4.20
C ALA A 91 -24.53 -39.94 -4.47
N HIS A 92 -23.27 -40.32 -4.27
CA HIS A 92 -22.81 -41.70 -4.44
C HIS A 92 -23.53 -42.66 -3.49
N ILE A 93 -23.62 -42.32 -2.20
CA ILE A 93 -24.32 -43.13 -1.20
C ILE A 93 -25.76 -43.38 -1.64
N LYS A 94 -26.46 -42.32 -2.07
CA LYS A 94 -27.85 -42.41 -2.51
C LYS A 94 -28.02 -43.37 -3.70
N THR A 95 -27.18 -43.24 -4.74
CA THR A 95 -27.21 -44.16 -5.88
C THR A 95 -26.92 -45.61 -5.48
N THR A 96 -25.94 -45.86 -4.62
CA THR A 96 -25.63 -47.23 -4.17
C THR A 96 -26.67 -47.83 -3.22
N SER A 97 -27.49 -47.01 -2.57
CA SER A 97 -28.58 -47.46 -1.70
C SER A 97 -29.90 -47.74 -2.43
N GLU A 98 -30.09 -47.18 -3.61
CA GLU A 98 -31.27 -47.42 -4.46
C GLU A 98 -31.09 -48.66 -5.37
N GLU A 99 -29.86 -49.17 -5.52
CA GLU A 99 -29.51 -50.38 -6.28
C GLU A 99 -29.45 -51.67 -5.42
N ALA A 100 -29.72 -51.59 -4.11
CA ALA A 100 -29.72 -52.71 -3.16
C ALA A 100 -31.14 -53.05 -2.67
#